data_AF-A0A7L2QWM5-F1
#
_entry.id   AF-A0A7L2QWM5-F1
#
_cell.length_a   1.000
_cell.length_b   1.000
_cell.length_c   1.000
_cell.angle_alpha   90.00
_cell.angle_beta   90.00
_cell.angle_gamma   90.00
#
_symmetry.space_group_name_H-M   'P 1'
#
loop_
_entity.id
_entity.type
_entity.pdbx_description
1 polymer ?
#
loop_
_entity_poly.entity_id
_entity_poly.type
_entity_poly.pdbx_seq_one_letter_code
_entity_poly.pdbx_strand_id
1 'polypeptide(L)'
;ILWGIHANALAYSMTTLGAGMMNSIFNFYYVKLFLNRYKISESAFHIAQVVFMIWNAINDPLFGYIQDNSRLKCCARRQFSILYGAPLYGLAFLLPWFPWRHYQEGDWVCGLHLIVALCAFDGLLTFVLLAQCALFAESSTRHESRLQLIKYNQVATLVGNEFLLVVDMRNTTCPQGKCCCNTNNFEFASLLVFSLQTHSLRDVQVVRNFLSHKYFLRQGYFAITGRQEHDTVLYLFILYVYILFFQCLVLLSHASLKKFGYYRIILYSFYYEGVAAAVMCLLGQEHYYLLAFYVTTNMVIVQASFSLFNLPLADIVDADLIKHKRRLPLSSMVFGTNALFTKPAQSLAPMVVFTILNHYGYYNLNNVPDLHDAMFYLVCLVPLCIAVLQILTWTPFSIQN
;
A
#
# COMPACT_ATOMS: atom_id res chain seq x y z
N ILE A 1 -23.39 12.86 17.96
CA ILE A 1 -22.07 12.71 18.63
C ILE A 1 -22.31 11.81 19.83
N LEU A 2 -22.02 10.50 19.76
CA LEU A 2 -22.23 9.63 20.94
C LEU A 2 -20.98 8.89 21.45
N TRP A 3 -19.81 9.03 20.82
CA TRP A 3 -18.55 8.44 21.30
C TRP A 3 -17.29 9.26 20.95
N GLY A 4 -17.43 10.54 20.60
CA GLY A 4 -16.31 11.32 20.05
C GLY A 4 -15.79 10.84 18.68
N ILE A 5 -16.43 9.83 18.08
CA ILE A 5 -16.09 9.30 16.76
C ILE A 5 -16.74 10.17 15.68
N HIS A 6 -15.94 10.73 14.78
CA HIS A 6 -16.40 11.48 13.62
C HIS A 6 -16.88 10.53 12.52
N ALA A 7 -18.19 10.37 12.36
CA ALA A 7 -18.79 9.43 11.41
C ALA A 7 -18.30 9.60 9.97
N ASN A 8 -18.12 10.86 9.51
CA ASN A 8 -17.64 11.14 8.16
C ASN A 8 -16.17 10.72 7.96
N ALA A 9 -15.31 10.97 8.96
CA ALA A 9 -13.91 10.57 8.91
C ALA A 9 -13.76 9.05 8.96
N LEU A 10 -14.61 8.38 9.74
CA LEU A 10 -14.67 6.94 9.78
C LEU A 10 -15.11 6.36 8.43
N ALA A 11 -16.21 6.83 7.84
CA ALA A 11 -16.70 6.38 6.55
C ALA A 11 -15.67 6.56 5.42
N TYR A 12 -14.97 7.70 5.42
CA TYR A 12 -13.84 7.95 4.52
C TYR A 12 -12.72 6.90 4.69
N SER A 13 -12.33 6.64 5.94
CA SER A 13 -11.22 5.72 6.25
C SER A 13 -11.55 4.26 5.98
N MET A 14 -12.84 3.91 5.93
CA MET A 14 -13.26 2.57 5.56
C MET A 14 -12.95 2.21 4.11
N THR A 15 -12.93 3.20 3.21
CA THR A 15 -12.48 2.96 1.83
C THR A 15 -11.01 2.55 1.80
N THR A 16 -10.17 3.15 2.65
CA THR A 16 -8.77 2.76 2.85
C THR A 16 -8.63 1.37 3.44
N LEU A 17 -9.44 1.04 4.46
CA LEU A 17 -9.42 -0.28 5.09
C LEU A 17 -9.69 -1.37 4.05
N GLY A 18 -10.81 -1.29 3.32
CA GLY A 18 -11.17 -2.32 2.35
C GLY A 18 -10.21 -2.37 1.17
N ALA A 19 -9.71 -1.21 0.69
CA ALA A 19 -8.65 -1.18 -0.32
C ALA A 19 -7.38 -1.90 0.15
N GLY A 20 -6.92 -1.65 1.39
CA GLY A 20 -5.76 -2.30 1.98
C GLY A 20 -5.93 -3.82 2.11
N MET A 21 -7.09 -4.28 2.59
CA MET A 21 -7.41 -5.71 2.69
C MET A 21 -7.37 -6.40 1.32
N MET A 22 -8.03 -5.81 0.31
CA MET A 22 -8.09 -6.37 -1.05
C MET A 22 -6.71 -6.40 -1.71
N ASN A 23 -5.94 -5.32 -1.58
CA ASN A 23 -4.63 -5.18 -2.18
C ASN A 23 -3.63 -6.18 -1.58
N SER A 24 -3.67 -6.37 -0.26
CA SER A 24 -2.83 -7.35 0.46
C SER A 24 -3.11 -8.79 0.02
N ILE A 25 -4.40 -9.16 -0.12
CA ILE A 25 -4.78 -10.48 -0.61
C ILE A 25 -4.38 -10.65 -2.07
N PHE A 26 -4.71 -9.67 -2.91
CA PHE A 26 -4.44 -9.74 -4.34
C PHE A 26 -2.94 -9.95 -4.59
N ASN A 27 -2.08 -9.06 -4.09
CA ASN A 27 -0.62 -9.11 -4.34
C ASN A 27 0.04 -10.41 -3.87
N PHE A 28 -0.44 -10.99 -2.76
CA PHE A 28 0.14 -12.22 -2.23
C PHE A 28 -0.25 -13.48 -3.02
N TYR A 29 -1.50 -13.55 -3.49
CA TYR A 29 -2.05 -14.79 -4.06
C TYR A 29 -2.14 -14.82 -5.58
N TYR A 30 -2.23 -13.68 -6.27
CA TYR A 30 -2.52 -13.69 -7.72
C TYR A 30 -1.43 -14.44 -8.52
N VAL A 31 -0.14 -14.19 -8.25
CA VAL A 31 0.96 -14.86 -8.95
C VAL A 31 0.89 -16.38 -8.72
N LYS A 32 0.72 -16.80 -7.47
CA LYS A 32 0.63 -18.22 -7.09
C LYS A 32 -0.55 -18.91 -7.75
N LEU A 33 -1.70 -18.24 -7.87
CA LEU A 33 -2.85 -18.78 -8.57
C LEU A 33 -2.54 -19.04 -10.04
N PHE A 34 -2.03 -18.04 -10.76
CA PHE A 34 -1.80 -18.17 -12.20
C PHE A 34 -0.65 -19.15 -12.52
N LEU A 35 0.41 -19.18 -11.71
CA LEU A 35 1.52 -20.12 -11.90
C LEU A 35 1.15 -21.55 -11.47
N ASN A 36 0.64 -21.75 -10.26
CA ASN A 36 0.51 -23.10 -9.69
C ASN A 36 -0.83 -23.76 -10.03
N ARG A 37 -1.92 -22.98 -10.08
CA ARG A 37 -3.27 -23.52 -10.33
C ARG A 37 -3.64 -23.49 -11.80
N TYR A 38 -3.45 -22.35 -12.45
CA TYR A 38 -3.80 -22.20 -13.88
C TYR A 38 -2.67 -22.57 -14.83
N LYS A 39 -1.44 -22.79 -14.32
CA LYS A 39 -0.28 -23.22 -15.11
C LYS A 39 -0.06 -22.35 -16.35
N ILE A 40 -0.10 -21.02 -16.15
CA ILE A 40 0.19 -20.06 -17.21
C ILE A 40 1.59 -20.31 -17.78
N SER A 41 1.75 -20.16 -19.10
CA SER A 41 3.07 -20.22 -19.72
C SER A 41 3.91 -19.00 -19.32
N GLU A 42 5.21 -19.20 -19.22
CA GLU A 42 6.17 -18.14 -18.86
C GLU A 42 6.10 -16.96 -19.83
N SER A 43 5.99 -17.23 -21.14
CA SER A 43 5.88 -16.19 -22.16
C SER A 43 4.61 -15.35 -21.99
N ALA A 44 3.46 -15.99 -21.73
CA ALA A 44 2.20 -15.28 -21.52
C ALA A 44 2.21 -14.45 -20.22
N PHE A 45 2.86 -14.95 -19.17
CA PHE A 45 3.03 -14.22 -17.92
C PHE A 45 3.89 -12.95 -18.12
N HIS A 46 5.04 -13.06 -18.79
CA HIS A 46 5.90 -11.90 -19.07
C HIS A 46 5.20 -10.86 -19.95
N ILE A 47 4.49 -11.30 -21.01
CA ILE A 47 3.68 -10.40 -21.84
C ILE A 47 2.63 -9.68 -20.98
N ALA A 48 1.96 -10.39 -20.07
CA ALA A 48 0.97 -9.80 -19.18
C ALA A 48 1.58 -8.73 -18.25
N GLN A 49 2.77 -8.98 -17.70
CA GLN A 49 3.48 -8.00 -16.86
C GLN A 49 3.88 -6.75 -17.64
N VAL A 50 4.36 -6.89 -18.88
CA VAL A 50 4.72 -5.74 -19.74
C VAL A 50 3.49 -4.90 -20.07
N VAL A 51 2.38 -5.54 -20.47
CA VAL A 51 1.12 -4.84 -20.74
C VAL A 51 0.61 -4.13 -19.48
N PHE A 52 0.69 -4.80 -18.32
CA PHE A 52 0.30 -4.21 -17.05
C PHE A 52 1.15 -2.99 -16.67
N MET A 53 2.47 -3.02 -16.88
CA MET A 53 3.34 -1.85 -16.63
C MET A 53 2.94 -0.65 -17.50
N ILE A 54 2.63 -0.86 -18.79
CA ILE A 54 2.16 0.20 -19.69
C ILE A 54 0.81 0.74 -19.22
N TRP A 55 -0.13 -0.15 -18.86
CA TRP A 55 -1.42 0.24 -18.32
C TRP A 55 -1.26 1.07 -17.05
N ASN A 56 -0.47 0.61 -16.09
CA ASN A 56 -0.25 1.25 -14.80
C ASN A 56 0.36 2.66 -14.96
N ALA A 57 1.24 2.87 -15.93
CA ALA A 57 1.76 4.21 -16.23
C ALA A 57 0.69 5.16 -16.79
N ILE A 58 -0.23 4.68 -17.63
CA ILE A 58 -1.22 5.53 -18.31
C ILE A 58 -2.48 5.75 -17.44
N ASN A 59 -2.86 4.74 -16.67
CA ASN A 59 -4.09 4.65 -15.91
C ASN A 59 -4.26 5.82 -14.92
N ASP A 60 -3.25 6.09 -14.10
CA ASP A 60 -3.31 7.14 -13.07
C ASP A 60 -3.56 8.56 -13.61
N PRO A 61 -2.77 9.08 -14.57
CA PRO A 61 -3.04 10.42 -15.12
C PRO A 61 -4.35 10.44 -15.93
N LEU A 62 -4.71 9.36 -16.61
CA LEU A 62 -5.93 9.26 -17.40
C LEU A 62 -7.18 9.39 -16.52
N PHE A 63 -7.28 8.60 -15.44
CA PHE A 63 -8.43 8.71 -14.54
C PHE A 63 -8.42 10.00 -13.73
N GLY A 64 -7.24 10.54 -13.41
CA GLY A 64 -7.13 11.88 -12.84
C GLY A 64 -7.77 12.94 -13.75
N TYR A 65 -7.42 12.93 -15.04
CA TYR A 65 -7.99 13.84 -16.04
C TYR A 65 -9.50 13.65 -16.23
N ILE A 66 -9.96 12.41 -16.31
CA ILE A 66 -11.39 12.09 -16.50
C ILE A 66 -12.21 12.58 -15.30
N GLN A 67 -11.72 12.41 -14.07
CA GLN A 67 -12.46 12.85 -12.89
C GLN A 67 -12.57 14.38 -12.79
N ASP A 68 -11.53 15.11 -13.21
CA ASP A 68 -11.51 16.57 -13.10
C ASP A 68 -12.24 17.27 -14.26
N ASN A 69 -12.25 16.69 -15.46
CA ASN A 69 -12.79 17.35 -16.66
C ASN A 69 -14.12 16.77 -17.17
N SER A 70 -14.57 15.63 -16.67
CA SER A 70 -15.83 15.03 -17.12
C SER A 70 -17.05 15.85 -16.68
N ARG A 71 -18.07 15.87 -17.53
CA ARG A 71 -19.39 16.43 -17.20
C ARG A 71 -20.32 15.43 -16.53
N LEU A 72 -19.96 14.13 -16.55
CA LEU A 72 -20.76 13.06 -15.97
C LEU A 72 -20.67 13.14 -14.44
N LYS A 73 -21.83 13.18 -13.77
CA LYS A 73 -21.89 13.27 -12.30
C LYS A 73 -21.15 12.13 -11.60
N CYS A 74 -21.08 10.95 -12.20
CA CYS A 74 -20.35 9.79 -11.65
C CYS A 74 -18.83 9.98 -11.63
N CYS A 75 -18.26 10.78 -12.53
CA CYS A 75 -16.82 11.05 -12.59
C CYS A 75 -16.47 12.41 -11.98
N ALA A 76 -17.35 13.41 -12.15
CA ALA A 76 -17.12 14.78 -11.69
C ALA A 76 -17.29 14.95 -10.17
N ARG A 77 -18.18 14.17 -9.54
CA ARG A 77 -18.39 14.23 -8.09
C ARG A 77 -17.64 13.09 -7.41
N ARG A 78 -16.62 13.44 -6.61
CA ARG A 78 -15.73 12.47 -5.92
C ARG A 78 -16.50 11.41 -5.13
N GLN A 79 -17.53 11.83 -4.40
CA GLN A 79 -18.38 10.92 -3.61
C GLN A 79 -19.09 9.89 -4.49
N PHE A 80 -19.56 10.27 -5.68
CA PHE A 80 -20.18 9.34 -6.62
C PHE A 80 -19.14 8.46 -7.30
N SER A 81 -17.95 8.98 -7.61
CA SER A 81 -16.86 8.17 -8.14
C SER A 81 -16.48 7.05 -7.16
N ILE A 82 -16.41 7.33 -5.86
CA ILE A 82 -16.18 6.32 -4.83
C ILE A 82 -17.40 5.38 -4.70
N LEU A 83 -18.62 5.92 -4.64
CA LEU A 83 -19.84 5.12 -4.45
C LEU A 83 -20.08 4.10 -5.57
N TYR A 84 -19.87 4.49 -6.82
CA TYR A 84 -20.03 3.60 -7.98
C TYR A 84 -18.76 2.82 -8.30
N GLY A 85 -17.59 3.40 -8.06
CA GLY A 85 -16.30 2.77 -8.31
C GLY A 85 -15.98 1.64 -7.33
N ALA A 86 -16.34 1.76 -6.05
CA ALA A 86 -15.99 0.75 -5.04
C ALA A 86 -16.68 -0.62 -5.27
N PRO A 87 -17.98 -0.71 -5.63
CA PRO A 87 -18.57 -1.98 -6.03
C PRO A 87 -17.93 -2.58 -7.28
N LEU A 88 -17.61 -1.75 -8.28
CA LEU A 88 -16.92 -2.21 -9.49
C LEU A 88 -15.52 -2.73 -9.18
N TYR A 89 -14.76 -2.03 -8.33
CA TYR A 89 -13.46 -2.48 -7.82
C TYR A 89 -13.59 -3.83 -7.10
N GLY A 90 -14.63 -3.97 -6.27
CA GLY A 90 -15.00 -5.24 -5.66
C GLY A 90 -15.25 -6.38 -6.65
N LEU A 91 -15.95 -6.10 -7.75
CA LEU A 91 -16.19 -7.09 -8.81
C LEU A 91 -14.90 -7.43 -9.57
N ALA A 92 -14.05 -6.44 -9.85
CA ALA A 92 -12.77 -6.65 -10.51
C ALA A 92 -11.82 -7.51 -9.68
N PHE A 93 -11.88 -7.39 -8.35
CA PHE A 93 -11.14 -8.28 -7.46
C PHE A 93 -11.57 -9.74 -7.57
N LEU A 94 -12.81 -10.05 -7.96
CA LEU A 94 -13.26 -11.43 -8.14
C LEU A 94 -12.76 -12.05 -9.46
N LEU A 95 -12.42 -11.23 -10.46
CA LEU A 95 -12.00 -11.70 -11.79
C LEU A 95 -10.88 -12.75 -11.79
N PRO A 96 -9.75 -12.57 -11.09
CA PRO A 96 -8.66 -13.55 -11.13
C PRO A 96 -9.06 -14.90 -10.52
N TRP A 97 -9.97 -14.92 -9.55
CA TRP A 97 -10.26 -16.11 -8.73
C TRP A 97 -11.13 -17.14 -9.46
N PHE A 98 -11.92 -16.70 -10.43
CA PHE A 98 -12.77 -17.57 -11.23
C PHE A 98 -12.12 -17.89 -12.58
N PRO A 99 -11.87 -19.17 -12.89
CA PRO A 99 -11.31 -19.55 -14.19
C PRO A 99 -12.35 -19.31 -15.29
N TRP A 100 -11.93 -18.70 -16.40
CA TRP A 100 -12.84 -18.46 -17.54
C TRP A 100 -13.15 -19.74 -18.30
N ARG A 101 -12.22 -20.71 -18.27
CA ARG A 101 -12.38 -22.05 -18.83
C ARG A 101 -11.42 -23.03 -18.17
N HIS A 102 -11.55 -24.30 -18.53
CA HIS A 102 -10.51 -25.28 -18.24
C HIS A 102 -9.29 -24.98 -19.12
N TYR A 103 -8.21 -24.50 -18.50
CA TYR A 103 -6.97 -24.17 -19.19
C TYR A 103 -6.17 -25.43 -19.51
N GLN A 104 -5.60 -25.47 -20.71
CA GLN A 104 -4.58 -26.44 -21.11
C GLN A 104 -3.19 -25.78 -21.01
N GLU A 105 -2.13 -26.58 -20.89
CA GLU A 105 -0.77 -26.05 -20.81
C GLU A 105 -0.40 -25.31 -22.10
N GLY A 106 0.01 -24.05 -21.98
CA GLY A 106 0.33 -23.18 -23.13
C GLY A 106 -0.83 -22.37 -23.70
N ASP A 107 -2.00 -22.39 -23.06
CA ASP A 107 -3.18 -21.67 -23.52
C ASP A 107 -3.06 -20.14 -23.36
N TRP A 108 -3.13 -19.39 -24.47
CA TRP A 108 -3.06 -17.94 -24.49
C TRP A 108 -4.21 -17.26 -23.73
N VAL A 109 -5.35 -17.94 -23.58
CA VAL A 109 -6.52 -17.40 -22.86
C VAL A 109 -6.23 -17.20 -21.38
N CYS A 110 -5.34 -18.02 -20.79
CA CYS A 110 -4.89 -17.82 -19.41
C CYS A 110 -4.10 -16.51 -19.26
N GLY A 111 -3.25 -16.18 -20.24
CA GLY A 111 -2.55 -14.90 -20.31
C GLY A 111 -3.50 -13.72 -20.46
N LEU A 112 -4.51 -13.84 -21.34
CA LEU A 112 -5.53 -12.80 -21.48
C LEU A 112 -6.33 -12.60 -20.18
N HIS A 113 -6.69 -13.69 -19.49
CA HIS A 113 -7.36 -13.64 -18.18
C HIS A 113 -6.53 -12.86 -17.16
N LEU A 114 -5.22 -13.11 -17.10
CA LEU A 114 -4.30 -12.37 -16.22
C LEU A 114 -4.24 -10.88 -16.57
N ILE A 115 -4.12 -10.54 -17.85
CA ILE A 115 -4.07 -9.13 -18.32
C ILE A 115 -5.34 -8.40 -17.89
N VAL A 116 -6.51 -8.97 -18.19
CA VAL A 116 -7.79 -8.33 -17.86
C VAL A 116 -7.97 -8.20 -16.36
N ALA A 117 -7.61 -9.22 -15.58
CA ALA A 117 -7.67 -9.17 -14.13
C ALA A 117 -6.77 -8.06 -13.54
N LEU A 118 -5.51 -7.98 -13.98
CA LEU A 118 -4.56 -6.97 -13.51
C LEU A 118 -5.01 -5.55 -13.88
N CYS A 119 -5.35 -5.31 -15.15
CA CYS A 119 -5.75 -3.99 -15.63
C CYS A 119 -7.08 -3.54 -15.01
N ALA A 120 -8.05 -4.43 -14.85
CA ALA A 120 -9.32 -4.09 -14.21
C ALA A 120 -9.15 -3.81 -12.71
N PHE A 121 -8.38 -4.64 -12.00
CA PHE A 121 -8.15 -4.46 -10.57
C PHE A 121 -7.40 -3.16 -10.27
N ASP A 122 -6.26 -2.91 -10.92
CA ASP A 122 -5.48 -1.68 -10.73
C ASP A 122 -6.19 -0.44 -11.31
N GLY A 123 -6.89 -0.60 -12.44
CA GLY A 123 -7.76 0.42 -13.04
C GLY A 123 -8.76 0.98 -12.03
N LEU A 124 -9.58 0.09 -11.48
CA LEU A 124 -10.65 0.49 -10.57
C LEU A 124 -10.13 0.88 -9.19
N LEU A 125 -9.03 0.26 -8.73
CA LEU A 125 -8.32 0.74 -7.54
C LEU A 125 -7.90 2.19 -7.72
N THR A 126 -7.27 2.52 -8.84
CA THR A 126 -6.78 3.86 -9.15
C THR A 126 -7.93 4.86 -9.26
N PHE A 127 -9.02 4.50 -9.94
CA PHE A 127 -10.20 5.35 -10.02
C PHE A 127 -10.78 5.70 -8.63
N VAL A 128 -10.92 4.72 -7.73
CA VAL A 128 -11.44 4.95 -6.37
C VAL A 128 -10.44 5.72 -5.51
N LEU A 129 -9.16 5.36 -5.56
CA LEU A 129 -8.10 5.95 -4.74
C LEU A 129 -7.86 7.42 -5.09
N LEU A 130 -7.81 7.77 -6.38
CA LEU A 130 -7.67 9.16 -6.81
C LEU A 130 -8.85 10.02 -6.36
N ALA A 131 -10.08 9.51 -6.46
CA ALA A 131 -11.25 10.20 -5.95
C ALA A 131 -11.20 10.37 -4.42
N GLN A 132 -10.64 9.40 -3.70
CA GLN A 132 -10.44 9.46 -2.26
C GLN A 132 -9.37 10.49 -1.86
N CYS A 133 -8.25 10.58 -2.58
CA CYS A 133 -7.22 11.59 -2.36
C CYS A 133 -7.72 13.00 -2.71
N ALA A 134 -8.48 13.13 -3.80
CA ALA A 134 -9.15 14.37 -4.17
C ALA A 134 -10.14 14.83 -3.09
N LEU A 135 -10.98 13.92 -2.59
CA LEU A 135 -11.92 14.22 -1.51
C LEU A 135 -11.20 14.66 -0.22
N PHE A 136 -10.02 14.13 0.07
CA PHE A 136 -9.20 14.60 1.20
C PHE A 136 -8.77 16.05 1.05
N ALA A 137 -8.25 16.41 -0.13
CA ALA A 137 -7.84 17.79 -0.41
C ALA A 137 -9.03 18.76 -0.35
N GLU A 138 -10.16 18.40 -1.00
CA GLU A 138 -11.34 19.26 -1.15
C GLU A 138 -12.21 19.38 0.12
N SER A 139 -12.29 18.34 0.96
CA SER A 139 -13.28 18.29 2.06
C SER A 139 -12.89 19.10 3.30
N SER A 140 -11.60 19.39 3.48
CA SER A 140 -11.07 19.83 4.77
C SER A 140 -10.26 21.12 4.61
N THR A 141 -10.94 22.27 4.54
CA THR A 141 -10.27 23.58 4.53
C THR A 141 -9.57 23.90 5.87
N ARG A 142 -9.98 23.23 6.95
CA ARG A 142 -9.36 23.37 8.28
C ARG A 142 -8.29 22.30 8.49
N HIS A 143 -7.09 22.76 8.86
CA HIS A 143 -5.93 21.90 9.14
C HIS A 143 -6.23 20.80 10.18
N GLU A 144 -6.99 21.11 11.23
CA GLU A 144 -7.31 20.14 12.28
C GLU A 144 -8.19 18.98 11.77
N SER A 145 -9.10 19.24 10.84
CA SER A 145 -9.94 18.21 10.22
C SER A 145 -9.12 17.28 9.30
N ARG A 146 -8.14 17.82 8.55
CA ARG A 146 -7.18 17.03 7.76
C ARG A 146 -6.37 16.08 8.65
N LEU A 147 -5.86 16.59 9.78
CA LEU A 147 -5.11 15.78 10.75
C LEU A 147 -5.96 14.67 11.37
N GLN A 148 -7.24 14.92 11.67
CA GLN A 148 -8.14 13.88 12.14
C GLN A 148 -8.32 12.78 11.10
N LEU A 149 -8.61 13.13 9.84
CA LEU A 149 -8.76 12.16 8.75
C LEU A 149 -7.53 11.27 8.57
N ILE A 150 -6.33 11.85 8.62
CA ILE A 150 -5.07 11.09 8.52
C ILE A 150 -4.96 10.06 9.65
N LYS A 151 -5.31 10.42 10.89
CA LYS A 151 -5.27 9.48 12.02
C LYS A 151 -6.18 8.27 11.81
N TYR A 152 -7.41 8.50 11.35
CA TYR A 152 -8.34 7.40 11.06
C TYR A 152 -7.86 6.56 9.87
N ASN A 153 -7.32 7.19 8.81
CA ASN A 153 -6.75 6.48 7.67
C ASN A 153 -5.55 5.62 8.03
N GLN A 154 -4.69 6.09 8.94
CA GLN A 154 -3.56 5.29 9.41
C GLN A 154 -4.08 4.01 10.07
N VAL A 155 -4.94 4.12 11.08
CA VAL A 155 -5.53 2.96 11.75
C VAL A 155 -6.19 2.00 10.73
N ALA A 156 -6.94 2.53 9.77
CA ALA A 156 -7.54 1.73 8.70
C ALA A 156 -6.50 1.01 7.83
N THR A 157 -5.40 1.68 7.46
CA THR A 157 -4.30 1.11 6.67
C THR A 157 -3.61 -0.01 7.45
N LEU A 158 -3.38 0.18 8.75
CA LEU A 158 -2.77 -0.84 9.61
C LEU A 158 -3.63 -2.10 9.63
N VAL A 159 -4.91 -1.95 9.98
CA VAL A 159 -5.83 -3.10 10.06
C VAL A 159 -6.00 -3.77 8.70
N GLY A 160 -5.99 -3.00 7.61
CA GLY A 160 -6.13 -3.52 6.26
C GLY A 160 -4.94 -4.34 5.79
N ASN A 161 -3.72 -3.85 6.02
CA ASN A 161 -2.50 -4.53 5.59
C ASN A 161 -2.21 -5.80 6.40
N GLU A 162 -2.50 -5.78 7.70
CA GLU A 162 -2.33 -6.94 8.59
C GLU A 162 -3.40 -8.03 8.39
N PHE A 163 -4.43 -7.79 7.56
CA PHE A 163 -5.52 -8.74 7.33
C PHE A 163 -5.03 -10.06 6.70
N LEU A 164 -3.97 -10.02 5.89
CA LEU A 164 -3.43 -11.21 5.24
C LEU A 164 -2.95 -12.26 6.26
N LEU A 165 -2.29 -11.82 7.34
CA LEU A 165 -1.82 -12.73 8.40
C LEU A 165 -2.99 -13.47 9.06
N VAL A 166 -4.12 -12.80 9.24
CA VAL A 166 -5.34 -13.40 9.81
C VAL A 166 -5.92 -14.47 8.88
N VAL A 167 -5.83 -14.26 7.56
CA VAL A 167 -6.31 -15.22 6.55
C VAL A 167 -5.38 -16.43 6.46
N ASP A 168 -4.06 -16.20 6.41
CA ASP A 168 -3.08 -17.27 6.24
C ASP A 168 -3.02 -18.22 7.45
N MET A 169 -3.16 -17.68 8.67
CA MET A 169 -3.26 -18.47 9.91
C MET A 169 -4.47 -19.42 9.94
N ARG A 170 -5.51 -19.21 9.13
CA ARG A 170 -6.59 -20.21 8.97
C ARG A 170 -6.15 -21.41 8.15
N ASN A 171 -5.30 -21.20 7.14
CA ASN A 171 -4.92 -22.24 6.19
C ASN A 171 -3.89 -23.23 6.75
N THR A 172 -3.09 -22.82 7.74
CA THR A 172 -2.05 -23.66 8.37
C THR A 172 -2.58 -24.71 9.36
N THR A 173 -3.88 -24.72 9.68
CA THR A 173 -4.48 -25.74 10.58
C THR A 173 -4.86 -27.06 9.90
N CYS A 174 -4.56 -27.25 8.60
CA CYS A 174 -4.82 -28.51 7.90
C CYS A 174 -3.57 -29.41 7.85
N PRO A 175 -3.60 -30.63 8.44
CA PRO A 175 -2.44 -31.50 8.45
C PRO A 175 -2.22 -32.16 7.08
N GLN A 176 -0.94 -32.20 6.69
CA GLN A 176 -0.32 -33.04 5.66
C GLN A 176 -0.88 -32.98 4.23
N GLY A 177 -0.10 -32.35 3.33
CA GLY A 177 -0.04 -32.71 1.91
C GLY A 177 -1.22 -32.31 1.02
N LYS A 178 -2.29 -31.74 1.57
CA LYS A 178 -3.40 -31.14 0.84
C LYS A 178 -3.53 -29.64 1.13
N CYS A 179 -2.40 -28.92 1.13
CA CYS A 179 -2.42 -27.44 1.03
C CYS A 179 -2.73 -27.02 -0.41
N CYS A 180 -3.83 -27.53 -0.97
CA CYS A 180 -4.48 -26.85 -2.06
C CYS A 180 -5.26 -25.71 -1.43
N CYS A 181 -5.04 -24.49 -1.91
CA CYS A 181 -5.99 -23.38 -1.77
C CYS A 181 -7.41 -23.94 -1.80
N ASN A 182 -8.08 -24.01 -0.64
CA ASN A 182 -9.46 -24.42 -0.61
C ASN A 182 -10.24 -23.23 -1.18
N THR A 183 -10.48 -23.25 -2.49
CA THR A 183 -11.04 -22.15 -3.28
C THR A 183 -12.28 -21.58 -2.61
N ASN A 184 -13.09 -22.43 -1.97
CA ASN A 184 -14.29 -22.04 -1.24
C ASN A 184 -14.04 -21.12 -0.03
N ASN A 185 -12.97 -21.35 0.76
CA ASN A 185 -12.63 -20.48 1.89
C ASN A 185 -12.06 -19.14 1.43
N PHE A 186 -11.36 -19.14 0.29
CA PHE A 186 -10.76 -17.95 -0.30
C PHE A 186 -11.78 -17.10 -1.07
N GLU A 187 -12.69 -17.73 -1.82
CA GLU A 187 -13.89 -17.11 -2.40
C GLU A 187 -14.78 -16.52 -1.30
N PHE A 188 -14.95 -17.22 -0.17
CA PHE A 188 -15.67 -16.69 0.98
C PHE A 188 -14.96 -15.49 1.63
N ALA A 189 -13.63 -15.54 1.80
CA ALA A 189 -12.86 -14.38 2.29
C ALA A 189 -12.94 -13.21 1.31
N SER A 190 -12.93 -13.50 0.01
CA SER A 190 -13.06 -12.50 -1.05
C SER A 190 -14.44 -11.86 -1.08
N LEU A 191 -15.51 -12.65 -0.91
CA LEU A 191 -16.88 -12.20 -0.78
C LEU A 191 -17.12 -11.46 0.55
N LEU A 192 -16.43 -11.83 1.63
CA LEU A 192 -16.45 -11.11 2.90
C LEU A 192 -15.81 -9.73 2.73
N VAL A 193 -14.64 -9.64 2.09
CA VAL A 193 -13.97 -8.36 1.82
C VAL A 193 -14.80 -7.50 0.87
N PHE A 194 -15.41 -8.10 -0.16
CA PHE A 194 -16.35 -7.45 -1.06
C PHE A 194 -17.60 -6.91 -0.33
N SER A 195 -18.20 -7.71 0.56
CA SER A 195 -19.37 -7.30 1.34
C SER A 195 -19.01 -6.22 2.36
N LEU A 196 -17.83 -6.29 2.99
CA LEU A 196 -17.31 -5.23 3.85
C LEU A 196 -17.12 -3.93 3.05
N GLN A 197 -16.52 -3.96 1.87
CA GLN A 197 -16.32 -2.76 1.05
C GLN A 197 -17.64 -2.13 0.58
N THR A 198 -18.62 -2.95 0.19
CA THR A 198 -19.94 -2.47 -0.30
C THR A 198 -20.86 -1.99 0.83
N HIS A 199 -20.84 -2.63 2.00
CA HIS A 199 -21.65 -2.24 3.16
C HIS A 199 -20.99 -1.13 3.99
N SER A 200 -19.66 -1.05 4.05
CA SER A 200 -18.98 -0.03 4.83
C SER A 200 -19.15 1.38 4.28
N LEU A 201 -19.58 1.52 3.02
CA LEU A 201 -19.99 2.80 2.43
C LEU A 201 -21.42 3.22 2.83
N ARG A 202 -22.22 2.32 3.42
CA ARG A 202 -23.61 2.59 3.82
C ARG A 202 -23.85 2.58 5.32
N ASP A 203 -23.07 1.83 6.12
CA ASP A 203 -23.37 1.71 7.57
C ASP A 203 -22.13 1.44 8.45
N VAL A 204 -21.83 2.38 9.36
CA VAL A 204 -20.73 2.31 10.34
C VAL A 204 -20.90 1.14 11.32
N GLN A 205 -22.14 0.69 11.50
CA GLN A 205 -22.53 -0.36 12.44
C GLN A 205 -21.91 -1.74 12.13
N VAL A 206 -21.61 -2.02 10.86
CA VAL A 206 -21.04 -3.31 10.40
C VAL A 206 -19.61 -3.50 10.92
N VAL A 207 -18.81 -2.43 10.95
CA VAL A 207 -17.43 -2.46 11.46
C VAL A 207 -17.42 -2.70 12.96
N ARG A 208 -18.36 -2.08 13.69
CA ARG A 208 -18.54 -2.34 15.12
C ARG A 208 -18.86 -3.81 15.36
N ASN A 209 -19.73 -4.40 14.55
CA ASN A 209 -20.07 -5.82 14.63
C ASN A 209 -18.87 -6.73 14.27
N PHE A 210 -18.09 -6.37 13.25
CA PHE A 210 -16.86 -7.07 12.86
C PHE A 210 -15.79 -7.03 13.96
N LEU A 211 -15.51 -5.85 14.53
CA LEU A 211 -14.55 -5.68 15.64
C LEU A 211 -15.05 -6.33 16.94
N SER A 212 -16.37 -6.34 17.17
CA SER A 212 -16.99 -7.01 18.33
C SER A 212 -17.05 -8.54 18.21
N HIS A 213 -16.76 -9.07 17.03
CA HIS A 213 -16.84 -10.50 16.80
C HIS A 213 -15.71 -11.18 17.59
N LYS A 214 -16.08 -11.97 18.61
CA LYS A 214 -15.18 -12.76 19.48
C LYS A 214 -14.09 -13.56 18.73
N TYR A 215 -14.29 -13.81 17.42
CA TYR A 215 -13.32 -14.45 16.54
C TYR A 215 -12.06 -13.62 16.29
N PHE A 216 -12.12 -12.29 16.13
CA PHE A 216 -10.91 -11.48 15.90
C PHE A 216 -9.94 -11.53 17.09
N LEU A 217 -10.47 -11.35 18.31
CA LEU A 217 -9.71 -11.47 19.56
C LEU A 217 -9.24 -12.90 19.84
N ARG A 218 -10.05 -13.92 19.53
CA ARG A 218 -9.70 -15.34 19.71
C ARG A 218 -8.63 -15.82 18.72
N GLN A 219 -8.52 -15.21 17.54
CA GLN A 219 -7.49 -15.51 16.54
C GLN A 219 -6.14 -14.86 16.91
N GLY A 220 -6.17 -13.64 17.45
CA GLY A 220 -4.98 -13.05 18.09
C GLY A 220 -4.46 -13.92 19.25
N TYR A 221 -5.36 -14.54 20.02
CA TYR A 221 -5.00 -15.49 21.06
C TYR A 221 -4.50 -16.84 20.52
N PHE A 222 -5.04 -17.34 19.40
CA PHE A 222 -4.58 -18.59 18.78
C PHE A 222 -3.19 -18.44 18.12
N ALA A 223 -2.84 -17.25 17.63
CA ALA A 223 -1.47 -16.92 17.24
C ALA A 223 -0.47 -17.02 18.41
N ILE A 224 -0.93 -16.84 19.65
CA ILE A 224 -0.12 -16.97 20.87
C ILE A 224 0.07 -18.44 21.27
N THR A 225 -0.82 -19.35 20.86
CA THR A 225 -0.86 -20.74 21.37
C THR A 225 -0.68 -21.84 20.31
N GLY A 226 -0.57 -21.50 19.03
CA GLY A 226 -0.44 -22.45 17.91
C GLY A 226 0.94 -23.10 17.83
N ARG A 227 1.03 -24.36 18.25
CA ARG A 227 2.26 -25.15 18.35
C ARG A 227 2.64 -25.77 16.99
N GLN A 228 3.58 -25.17 16.26
CA GLN A 228 4.36 -25.83 15.21
C GLN A 228 5.68 -25.06 14.96
N GLU A 229 6.80 -25.79 14.87
CA GLU A 229 8.22 -25.34 14.83
C GLU A 229 8.53 -24.03 15.57
N HIS A 230 9.00 -24.17 16.81
CA HIS A 230 9.19 -23.10 17.81
C HIS A 230 9.98 -21.88 17.31
N ASP A 231 10.88 -22.04 16.34
CA ASP A 231 11.75 -20.95 15.89
C ASP A 231 11.04 -20.04 14.86
N THR A 232 10.47 -20.60 13.79
CA THR A 232 9.84 -19.84 12.70
C THR A 232 8.63 -19.02 13.17
N VAL A 233 7.81 -19.58 14.06
CA VAL A 233 6.66 -18.87 14.64
C VAL A 233 7.08 -17.76 15.58
N LEU A 234 8.15 -17.95 16.35
CA LEU A 234 8.69 -16.91 17.22
C LEU A 234 9.27 -15.74 16.41
N TYR A 235 9.99 -16.02 15.31
CA TYR A 235 10.48 -14.98 14.40
C TYR A 235 9.34 -14.20 13.74
N LEU A 236 8.30 -14.88 13.25
CA LEU A 236 7.10 -14.23 12.71
C LEU A 236 6.36 -13.39 13.76
N PHE A 237 6.28 -13.88 14.99
CA PHE A 237 5.66 -13.16 16.10
C PHE A 237 6.46 -11.92 16.51
N ILE A 238 7.78 -12.04 16.62
CA ILE A 238 8.67 -10.90 16.91
C ILE A 238 8.55 -9.86 15.81
N LEU A 239 8.61 -10.28 14.53
CA LEU A 239 8.43 -9.39 13.38
C LEU A 239 7.06 -8.68 13.44
N TYR A 240 6.00 -9.39 13.81
CA TYR A 240 4.64 -8.84 13.93
C TYR A 240 4.52 -7.81 15.07
N VAL A 241 4.95 -8.17 16.28
CA VAL A 241 4.95 -7.25 17.44
C VAL A 241 5.77 -6.00 17.14
N TYR A 242 6.87 -6.18 16.42
CA TYR A 242 7.75 -5.12 15.99
C TYR A 242 7.09 -4.19 14.96
N ILE A 243 6.45 -4.73 13.92
CA ILE A 243 5.67 -3.95 12.95
C ILE A 243 4.56 -3.15 13.64
N LEU A 244 3.78 -3.78 14.53
CA LEU A 244 2.73 -3.11 15.29
C LEU A 244 3.29 -1.98 16.18
N PHE A 245 4.38 -2.24 16.89
CA PHE A 245 5.03 -1.26 17.75
C PHE A 245 5.39 0.01 16.97
N PHE A 246 6.00 -0.16 15.81
CA PHE A 246 6.38 0.98 14.99
C PHE A 246 5.22 1.70 14.33
N GLN A 247 4.18 0.98 13.93
CA GLN A 247 2.96 1.59 13.44
C GLN A 247 2.26 2.43 14.53
N CYS A 248 2.32 2.01 15.80
CA CYS A 248 1.90 2.86 16.93
C CYS A 248 2.79 4.10 17.10
N LEU A 249 4.09 3.99 16.83
CA LEU A 249 5.03 5.12 16.84
C LEU A 249 4.69 6.16 15.75
N VAL A 250 4.26 5.70 14.56
CA VAL A 250 3.72 6.59 13.52
C VAL A 250 2.49 7.33 14.02
N LEU A 251 1.57 6.66 14.70
CA LEU A 251 0.38 7.28 15.30
C LEU A 251 0.73 8.37 16.32
N LEU A 252 1.78 8.16 17.12
CA LEU A 252 2.32 9.13 18.06
C LEU A 252 2.97 10.32 17.36
N SER A 253 3.60 10.11 16.20
CA SER A 253 4.23 11.19 15.41
C SER A 253 3.21 12.26 14.97
N HIS A 254 1.93 11.89 14.79
CA HIS A 254 0.88 12.86 14.46
C HIS A 254 0.54 13.83 15.61
N ALA A 255 0.89 13.51 16.87
CA ALA A 255 0.77 14.47 17.96
C ALA A 255 1.73 15.66 17.77
N SER A 256 2.92 15.39 17.22
CA SER A 256 3.94 16.39 16.90
C SER A 256 3.51 17.32 15.76
N LEU A 257 2.63 16.88 14.86
CA LEU A 257 2.12 17.70 13.74
C LEU A 257 1.45 18.99 14.20
N LYS A 258 0.68 18.94 15.30
CA LYS A 258 -0.02 20.13 15.81
C LYS A 258 0.96 21.18 16.35
N LYS A 259 2.17 20.78 16.77
CA LYS A 259 3.17 21.67 17.37
C LYS A 259 4.21 22.19 16.36
N PHE A 260 4.65 21.34 15.43
CA PHE A 260 5.78 21.65 14.54
C PHE A 260 5.38 21.87 13.06
N GLY A 261 4.15 21.54 12.68
CA GLY A 261 3.70 21.55 11.28
C GLY A 261 4.27 20.38 10.48
N TYR A 262 3.61 20.04 9.37
CA TYR A 262 4.01 18.89 8.54
C TYR A 262 5.33 19.11 7.80
N TYR A 263 5.59 20.35 7.34
CA TYR A 263 6.80 20.67 6.58
C TYR A 263 8.08 20.32 7.34
N ARG A 264 8.16 20.75 8.62
CA ARG A 264 9.33 20.49 9.47
C ARG A 264 9.47 19.01 9.80
N ILE A 265 8.35 18.29 9.99
CA ILE A 265 8.38 16.86 10.31
C ILE A 265 8.90 16.04 9.13
N ILE A 266 8.43 16.32 7.91
CA ILE A 266 8.94 15.66 6.69
C ILE A 266 10.42 16.03 6.47
N LEU A 267 10.82 17.27 6.71
CA LEU A 267 12.22 17.66 6.60
C LEU A 267 13.11 16.95 7.64
N TYR A 268 12.64 16.82 8.89
CA TYR A 268 13.37 16.08 9.93
C TYR A 268 13.48 14.59 9.64
N SER A 269 12.50 13.98 8.97
CA SER A 269 12.63 12.58 8.57
C SER A 269 13.69 12.37 7.51
N PHE A 270 13.84 13.29 6.55
CA PHE A 270 14.94 13.24 5.56
C PHE A 270 16.32 13.41 6.22
N TYR A 271 16.44 14.35 7.17
CA TYR A 271 17.69 14.50 7.93
C TYR A 271 18.01 13.25 8.76
N TYR A 272 17.00 12.66 9.42
CA TYR A 272 17.18 11.41 10.14
C TYR A 272 17.65 10.30 9.21
N GLU A 273 17.01 10.12 8.06
CA GLU A 273 17.37 9.11 7.06
C GLU A 273 18.82 9.24 6.61
N GLY A 274 19.24 10.46 6.24
CA GLY A 274 20.61 10.74 5.82
C GLY A 274 21.64 10.54 6.93
N VAL A 275 21.37 11.04 8.15
CA VAL A 275 22.29 10.89 9.29
C VAL A 275 22.40 9.42 9.71
N ALA A 276 21.27 8.71 9.81
CA ALA A 276 21.26 7.30 10.19
C ALA A 276 22.00 6.44 9.16
N ALA A 277 21.82 6.71 7.86
CA ALA A 277 22.54 6.04 6.79
C ALA A 277 24.05 6.34 6.83
N ALA A 278 24.45 7.60 7.05
CA ALA A 278 25.85 7.98 7.16
C ALA A 278 26.54 7.35 8.40
N VAL A 279 25.86 7.35 9.54
CA VAL A 279 26.35 6.67 10.76
C VAL A 279 26.50 5.18 10.52
N MET A 280 25.53 4.53 9.85
CA MET A 280 25.64 3.11 9.54
C MET A 280 26.81 2.82 8.59
N CYS A 281 27.02 3.65 7.55
CA CYS A 281 28.19 3.56 6.66
C CYS A 281 29.52 3.66 7.41
N LEU A 282 29.62 4.51 8.45
CA LEU A 282 30.83 4.69 9.24
C LEU A 282 31.07 3.53 10.23
N LEU A 283 30.01 2.95 10.79
CA LEU A 283 30.10 1.81 11.71
C LEU A 283 30.47 0.50 11.01
N GLY A 284 30.14 0.37 9.72
CA GLY A 284 30.40 -0.83 8.94
C GLY A 284 29.46 -1.99 9.27
N GLN A 285 29.63 -3.09 8.54
CA GLN A 285 28.72 -4.25 8.57
C GLN A 285 28.91 -5.19 9.78
N GLU A 286 29.96 -5.02 10.57
CA GLU A 286 30.34 -5.89 11.70
C GLU A 286 29.25 -5.98 12.80
N HIS A 287 28.36 -4.98 12.89
CA HIS A 287 27.33 -4.89 13.92
C HIS A 287 25.92 -5.15 13.37
N TYR A 288 25.58 -6.42 13.12
CA TYR A 288 24.29 -6.82 12.53
C TYR A 288 23.05 -6.38 13.35
N TYR A 289 23.13 -6.31 14.69
CA TYR A 289 22.03 -5.80 15.51
C TYR A 289 21.75 -4.30 15.26
N LEU A 290 22.80 -3.50 15.07
CA LEU A 290 22.67 -2.07 14.75
C LEU A 290 22.13 -1.89 13.34
N LEU A 291 22.57 -2.71 12.37
CA LEU A 291 22.04 -2.72 11.01
C LEU A 291 20.54 -3.06 10.98
N ALA A 292 20.11 -4.09 11.72
CA ALA A 292 18.70 -4.47 11.82
C ALA A 292 17.84 -3.36 12.44
N PHE A 293 18.35 -2.72 13.51
CA PHE A 293 17.69 -1.56 14.13
C PHE A 293 17.59 -0.37 13.16
N TYR A 294 18.66 -0.09 12.41
CA TYR A 294 18.71 0.96 11.39
C TYR A 294 17.67 0.72 10.29
N VAL A 295 17.69 -0.45 9.64
CA VAL A 295 16.79 -0.78 8.52
C VAL A 295 15.34 -0.64 8.95
N THR A 296 15.02 -1.10 10.15
CA THR A 296 13.64 -1.03 10.59
C THR A 296 13.22 0.38 10.96
N THR A 297 14.04 1.11 11.72
CA THR A 297 13.69 2.48 12.09
C THR A 297 13.56 3.36 10.83
N ASN A 298 14.40 3.13 9.82
CA ASN A 298 14.29 3.74 8.50
C ASN A 298 12.94 3.41 7.83
N MET A 299 12.59 2.12 7.68
CA MET A 299 11.33 1.67 7.08
C MET A 299 10.10 2.37 7.71
N VAL A 300 10.14 2.54 9.03
CA VAL A 300 9.02 3.09 9.80
C VAL A 300 8.91 4.60 9.60
N ILE A 301 10.03 5.29 9.60
CA ILE A 301 10.08 6.73 9.37
C ILE A 301 9.68 7.07 7.93
N VAL A 302 10.10 6.25 6.96
CA VAL A 302 9.67 6.37 5.56
C VAL A 302 8.16 6.16 5.45
N GLN A 303 7.60 5.12 6.08
CA GLN A 303 6.16 4.87 6.09
C GLN A 303 5.37 6.02 6.77
N ALA A 304 5.87 6.53 7.90
CA ALA A 304 5.29 7.67 8.59
C ALA A 304 5.30 8.92 7.71
N SER A 305 6.42 9.19 7.04
CA SER A 305 6.57 10.33 6.14
C SER A 305 5.62 10.20 4.95
N PHE A 306 5.56 9.02 4.33
CA PHE A 306 4.66 8.71 3.22
C PHE A 306 3.20 9.05 3.54
N SER A 307 2.74 8.71 4.75
CA SER A 307 1.38 9.03 5.20
C SER A 307 1.02 10.52 5.22
N LEU A 308 2.03 11.39 5.32
CA LEU A 308 1.87 12.83 5.43
C LEU A 308 1.91 13.53 4.07
N PHE A 309 2.41 12.90 3.00
CA PHE A 309 2.57 13.55 1.69
C PHE A 309 1.25 13.99 1.04
N ASN A 310 0.12 13.42 1.47
CA ASN A 310 -1.19 13.90 1.04
C ASN A 310 -1.47 15.35 1.49
N LEU A 311 -0.81 15.85 2.54
CA LEU A 311 -0.93 17.24 3.00
C LEU A 311 -0.25 18.23 2.03
N PRO A 312 1.06 18.13 1.70
CA PRO A 312 1.68 18.98 0.68
C PRO A 312 0.95 18.94 -0.66
N LEU A 313 0.48 17.76 -1.10
CA LEU A 313 -0.26 17.64 -2.35
C LEU A 313 -1.61 18.38 -2.30
N ALA A 314 -2.33 18.30 -1.18
CA ALA A 314 -3.55 19.07 -0.97
C ALA A 314 -3.27 20.59 -0.97
N ASP A 315 -2.18 21.03 -0.35
CA ASP A 315 -1.81 22.45 -0.32
C ASP A 315 -1.37 22.97 -1.70
N ILE A 316 -0.72 22.14 -2.52
CA ILE A 316 -0.43 22.45 -3.94
C ILE A 316 -1.73 22.64 -4.73
N VAL A 317 -2.74 21.78 -4.50
CA VAL A 317 -4.06 21.89 -5.14
C VAL A 317 -4.76 23.19 -4.72
N ASP A 318 -4.72 23.52 -3.43
CA ASP A 318 -5.30 24.77 -2.91
C ASP A 318 -4.58 26.01 -3.49
N ALA A 319 -3.25 25.96 -3.58
CA ALA A 319 -2.44 27.04 -4.16
C ALA A 319 -2.70 27.22 -5.67
N ASP A 320 -2.83 26.14 -6.45
CA ASP A 320 -3.18 26.20 -7.87
C ASP A 320 -4.56 26.83 -8.08
N LEU A 321 -5.55 26.44 -7.26
CA LEU A 321 -6.91 26.97 -7.30
C LEU A 321 -6.93 28.50 -7.14
N ILE A 322 -6.20 29.00 -6.14
CA ILE A 322 -6.12 30.45 -5.85
C ILE A 322 -5.33 31.18 -6.94
N LYS A 323 -4.14 30.68 -7.29
CA LYS A 323 -3.23 31.31 -8.25
C LYS A 323 -3.86 31.44 -9.64
N HIS A 324 -4.57 30.41 -10.09
CA HIS A 324 -5.19 30.38 -11.41
C HIS A 324 -6.68 30.78 -11.41
N LYS A 325 -7.24 31.15 -10.24
CA LYS A 325 -8.66 31.53 -10.07
C LYS A 325 -9.62 30.54 -10.73
N ARG A 326 -9.31 29.24 -10.64
CA ARG A 326 -10.12 28.19 -11.26
C ARG A 326 -11.47 28.09 -10.53
N ARG A 327 -12.50 27.62 -11.24
CA ARG A 327 -13.83 27.36 -10.63
C ARG A 327 -13.86 26.10 -9.78
N LEU A 328 -13.01 25.12 -10.10
CA LEU A 328 -12.92 23.81 -9.45
C LEU A 328 -11.44 23.42 -9.30
N PRO A 329 -11.06 22.75 -8.20
CA PRO A 329 -9.69 22.28 -7.98
C PRO A 329 -9.35 21.09 -8.89
N LEU A 330 -8.11 21.05 -9.38
CA LEU A 330 -7.56 19.93 -10.17
C LEU A 330 -6.89 18.88 -9.27
N SER A 331 -7.62 18.40 -8.27
CA SER A 331 -7.04 17.51 -7.26
C SER A 331 -6.68 16.13 -7.83
N SER A 332 -7.58 15.49 -8.60
CA SER A 332 -7.34 14.12 -9.08
C SER A 332 -6.20 14.08 -10.09
N MET A 333 -6.04 15.12 -10.92
CA MET A 333 -4.90 15.24 -11.83
C MET A 333 -3.56 15.40 -11.10
N VAL A 334 -3.49 16.19 -10.02
CA VAL A 334 -2.25 16.35 -9.24
C VAL A 334 -1.84 15.02 -8.61
N PHE A 335 -2.78 14.30 -7.97
CA PHE A 335 -2.49 12.98 -7.39
C PHE A 335 -2.17 11.93 -8.46
N GLY A 336 -2.86 11.93 -9.60
CA GLY A 336 -2.61 11.00 -10.71
C GLY A 336 -1.25 11.24 -11.40
N THR A 337 -0.84 12.50 -11.53
CA THR A 337 0.48 12.84 -12.09
C THR A 337 1.61 12.45 -11.12
N ASN A 338 1.41 12.56 -9.81
CA ASN A 338 2.37 12.03 -8.84
C ASN A 338 2.55 10.52 -8.99
N ALA A 339 1.45 9.78 -9.14
CA ALA A 339 1.47 8.32 -9.30
C ALA A 339 2.21 7.85 -10.56
N LEU A 340 2.16 8.63 -11.65
CA LEU A 340 2.91 8.39 -12.88
C LEU A 340 4.43 8.28 -12.64
N PHE A 341 4.97 8.98 -11.64
CA PHE A 341 6.39 8.88 -11.28
C PHE A 341 6.64 7.84 -10.19
N THR A 342 5.78 7.79 -9.16
CA THR A 342 6.03 6.94 -8.01
C THR A 342 5.86 5.46 -8.30
N LYS A 343 4.83 5.05 -9.08
CA LYS A 343 4.57 3.62 -9.33
C LYS A 343 5.65 2.98 -10.22
N PRO A 344 6.08 3.57 -11.35
CA PRO A 344 7.20 3.02 -12.10
C PRO A 344 8.50 2.98 -11.29
N ALA A 345 8.76 3.99 -10.46
CA ALA A 345 9.93 3.98 -9.58
C ALA A 345 9.91 2.80 -8.59
N GLN A 346 8.75 2.48 -8.00
CA GLN A 346 8.58 1.32 -7.13
C GLN A 346 8.83 -0.02 -7.85
N SER A 347 8.44 -0.13 -9.12
CA SER A 347 8.67 -1.34 -9.93
C SER A 347 10.11 -1.45 -10.44
N LEU A 348 10.74 -0.33 -10.79
CA LEU A 348 12.11 -0.28 -11.32
C LEU A 348 13.18 -0.47 -10.24
N ALA A 349 12.96 0.03 -9.03
CA ALA A 349 13.96 -0.02 -7.97
C ALA A 349 14.44 -1.46 -7.66
N PRO A 350 13.55 -2.46 -7.45
CA PRO A 350 13.98 -3.85 -7.25
C PRO A 350 14.73 -4.44 -8.45
N MET A 351 14.38 -4.05 -9.69
CA MET A 351 15.06 -4.54 -10.90
C MET A 351 16.50 -4.02 -10.99
N VAL A 352 16.70 -2.74 -10.69
CA VAL A 352 18.03 -2.12 -10.64
C VAL A 352 18.87 -2.76 -9.54
N VAL A 353 18.31 -2.89 -8.33
CA VAL A 353 18.96 -3.55 -7.19
C VAL A 353 19.37 -4.99 -7.55
N PHE A 354 18.46 -5.78 -8.11
CA PHE A 354 18.74 -7.16 -8.52
C PHE A 354 19.84 -7.25 -9.59
N THR A 355 19.83 -6.34 -10.56
CA THR A 355 20.86 -6.29 -11.61
C THR A 355 22.24 -6.00 -11.03
N ILE A 356 22.33 -5.08 -10.06
CA ILE A 356 23.57 -4.78 -9.34
C ILE A 356 24.03 -6.02 -8.56
N LEU A 357 23.14 -6.67 -7.81
CA LEU A 357 23.47 -7.87 -7.04
C LEU A 357 23.99 -9.02 -7.93
N ASN A 358 23.40 -9.22 -9.11
CA ASN A 358 23.86 -10.24 -10.05
C ASN A 358 25.28 -9.98 -10.57
N HIS A 359 25.67 -8.72 -10.75
CA HIS A 359 27.05 -8.36 -11.12
C HIS A 359 28.05 -8.79 -10.04
N TYR A 360 27.67 -8.79 -8.77
CA TYR A 360 28.47 -9.26 -7.63
C TYR A 360 28.31 -10.77 -7.35
N GLY A 361 27.73 -11.53 -8.28
CA GLY A 361 27.68 -12.99 -8.18
C GLY A 361 26.51 -13.55 -7.36
N TYR A 362 25.43 -12.78 -7.14
CA TYR A 362 24.21 -13.24 -6.44
C TYR A 362 23.64 -14.55 -7.01
N TYR A 363 23.66 -14.74 -8.34
CA TYR A 363 23.07 -15.91 -8.98
C TYR A 363 23.84 -17.21 -8.74
N ASN A 364 25.18 -17.17 -8.79
CA ASN A 364 26.02 -18.37 -8.67
C ASN A 364 26.63 -18.53 -7.26
N LEU A 365 26.46 -17.54 -6.37
CA LEU A 365 27.06 -17.49 -5.03
C LEU A 365 28.59 -17.68 -5.03
N ASN A 366 29.25 -17.27 -6.11
CA ASN A 366 30.69 -17.51 -6.31
C ASN A 366 31.57 -16.61 -5.42
N ASN A 367 31.14 -15.37 -5.14
CA ASN A 367 31.88 -14.37 -4.36
C ASN A 367 31.04 -13.80 -3.21
N VAL A 368 30.77 -14.64 -2.20
CA VAL A 368 29.91 -14.29 -1.05
C VAL A 368 30.37 -13.03 -0.27
N PRO A 369 31.67 -12.78 -0.01
CA PRO A 369 32.11 -11.59 0.72
C PRO A 369 31.79 -10.28 -0.01
N ASP A 370 32.17 -10.17 -1.29
CA ASP A 370 31.91 -9.00 -2.13
C ASP A 370 30.41 -8.72 -2.29
N LEU A 371 29.59 -9.78 -2.27
CA LEU A 371 28.14 -9.69 -2.33
C LEU A 371 27.55 -9.10 -1.03
N HIS A 372 28.05 -9.50 0.15
CA HIS A 372 27.61 -8.92 1.42
C HIS A 372 27.95 -7.43 1.50
N ASP A 373 29.15 -7.04 1.05
CA ASP A 373 29.55 -5.64 0.96
C ASP A 373 28.61 -4.87 0.01
N ALA A 374 28.33 -5.41 -1.17
CA ALA A 374 27.42 -4.79 -2.13
C ALA A 374 26.00 -4.62 -1.57
N MET A 375 25.47 -5.61 -0.85
CA MET A 375 24.16 -5.51 -0.18
C MET A 375 24.16 -4.42 0.90
N PHE A 376 25.22 -4.35 1.71
CA PHE A 376 25.37 -3.32 2.73
C PHE A 376 25.41 -1.91 2.13
N TYR A 377 26.20 -1.71 1.07
CA TYR A 377 26.26 -0.42 0.38
C TYR A 377 24.92 -0.07 -0.28
N LEU A 378 24.18 -1.02 -0.85
CA LEU A 378 22.85 -0.74 -1.39
C LEU A 378 21.88 -0.27 -0.30
N VAL A 379 21.93 -0.88 0.89
CA VAL A 379 21.05 -0.55 2.02
C VAL A 379 21.39 0.80 2.68
N CYS A 380 22.65 1.25 2.59
CA CYS A 380 23.07 2.49 3.25
C CYS A 380 23.31 3.65 2.27
N LEU A 381 24.01 3.42 1.16
CA LEU A 381 24.36 4.46 0.19
C LEU A 381 23.15 4.93 -0.61
N VAL A 382 22.25 4.04 -1.01
CA VAL A 382 21.06 4.42 -1.80
C VAL A 382 20.14 5.34 -0.99
N PRO A 383 19.72 4.99 0.25
CA PRO A 383 18.96 5.91 1.09
C PRO A 383 19.70 7.21 1.40
N LEU A 384 21.03 7.17 1.60
CA LEU A 384 21.81 8.39 1.81
C LEU A 384 21.74 9.34 0.60
N CYS A 385 21.95 8.83 -0.61
CA CYS A 385 21.84 9.62 -1.84
C CYS A 385 20.41 10.16 -2.04
N ILE A 386 19.40 9.34 -1.77
CA ILE A 386 17.99 9.74 -1.87
C ILE A 386 17.69 10.84 -0.83
N ALA A 387 18.13 10.70 0.41
CA ALA A 387 17.92 11.69 1.47
C ALA A 387 18.58 13.03 1.13
N VAL A 388 19.80 13.03 0.57
CA VAL A 388 20.46 14.26 0.11
C VAL A 388 19.63 14.93 -0.99
N LEU A 389 19.17 14.17 -2.00
CA LEU A 389 18.31 14.69 -3.06
C LEU A 389 16.97 15.22 -2.51
N GLN A 390 16.35 14.51 -1.56
CA GLN A 390 15.13 14.94 -0.88
C GLN A 390 15.34 16.25 -0.11
N ILE A 391 16.43 16.40 0.62
CA ILE A 391 16.74 17.66 1.34
C ILE A 391 16.97 18.80 0.35
N LEU A 392 17.75 18.59 -0.71
CA LEU A 392 18.03 19.61 -1.72
C LEU A 392 16.76 20.05 -2.47
N THR A 393 15.82 19.14 -2.69
CA THR A 393 14.55 19.43 -3.37
C THR A 393 13.49 20.00 -2.43
N TRP A 394 13.48 19.62 -1.15
CA TRP A 394 12.48 20.04 -0.17
C TRP A 394 12.82 21.36 0.53
N THR A 395 14.10 21.70 0.69
CA THR A 395 14.54 22.97 1.28
C THR A 395 14.05 24.22 0.52
N PRO A 396 14.00 24.28 -0.83
CA PRO A 396 13.41 25.41 -1.55
C PRO A 396 11.88 25.41 -1.55
N PHE A 397 11.23 24.35 -1.07
CA PHE A 397 9.78 24.25 -1.01
C PHE A 397 9.23 25.17 0.08
N SER A 398 8.88 26.39 -0.31
CA SER A 398 8.22 27.39 0.52
C SER A 398 6.78 27.57 0.03
N ILE A 399 5.89 26.63 0.32
CA ILE A 399 4.46 26.97 0.36
C ILE A 399 4.26 27.71 1.68
N GLN A 400 4.31 29.04 1.58
CA GLN A 400 4.14 29.98 2.67
C GLN A 400 2.84 29.69 3.42
N ASN A 401 2.94 29.57 4.74
CA ASN A 401 1.84 29.95 5.63
C ASN A 401 1.52 31.44 5.43
#